data_AF-A0A660YA45-F1
#
_entry.id   AF-A0A660YA45-F1
#
_cell.length_a   1.000
_cell.length_b   1.000
_cell.length_c   1.000
_cell.angle_alpha   90.00
_cell.angle_beta   90.00
_cell.angle_gamma   90.00
#
_symmetry.space_group_name_H-M   'P 1'
#
loop_
_entity.id
_entity.type
_entity.pdbx_description
1 polymer ?
#
loop_
_entity_poly.entity_id
_entity_poly.type
_entity_poly.pdbx_seq_one_letter_code
_entity_poly.pdbx_strand_id
1 'polypeptide(L)'
;MQERVLEVLVYLIGEFNQHQGSLNNINALSQGLVGLGYTENEINTAFSWLAERLRAQTTAISSDEGMDERTYGHRMLHDVERLILTPKAYGYLIQLKELGLIDTFQMEAVIERAMLMGSKNVTEEDIKALASSVLFESEGMAPA
;
A
#
# COMPACT_ATOMS: atom_id res chain seq x y z
N MET A 1 -5.24 -11.37 7.19
CA MET A 1 -6.03 -11.28 5.94
C MET A 1 -5.71 -9.99 5.19
N GLN A 2 -5.84 -8.81 5.81
CA GLN A 2 -5.53 -7.52 5.18
C GLN A 2 -4.09 -7.40 4.66
N GLU A 3 -3.10 -7.91 5.41
CA GLU A 3 -1.69 -7.95 4.97
C GLU A 3 -1.52 -8.71 3.64
N ARG A 4 -2.20 -9.85 3.48
CA ARG A 4 -2.11 -10.65 2.25
C ARG A 4 -2.74 -9.94 1.06
N VAL A 5 -3.84 -9.21 1.29
CA VAL A 5 -4.45 -8.36 0.27
C VAL A 5 -3.49 -7.23 -0.12
N LEU A 6 -2.83 -6.60 0.85
CA LEU A 6 -1.80 -5.58 0.58
C LEU A 6 -0.64 -6.14 -0.27
N GLU A 7 -0.17 -7.34 0.02
CA GLU A 7 0.87 -8.00 -0.78
C GLU A 7 0.43 -8.24 -2.23
N VAL A 8 -0.82 -8.69 -2.43
CA VAL A 8 -1.40 -8.82 -3.77
C VAL A 8 -1.49 -7.45 -4.44
N LEU A 9 -1.89 -6.39 -3.74
CA LEU A 9 -1.95 -5.04 -4.28
C LEU A 9 -0.58 -4.51 -4.73
N VAL A 10 0.46 -4.71 -3.92
CA VAL A 10 1.85 -4.38 -4.27
C VAL A 10 2.25 -5.07 -5.57
N TYR A 11 1.93 -6.35 -5.70
CA TYR A 11 2.20 -7.11 -6.93
C TYR A 11 1.41 -6.56 -8.13
N LEU A 12 0.10 -6.37 -7.99
CA LEU A 12 -0.76 -5.92 -9.09
C LEU A 12 -0.38 -4.53 -9.60
N ILE A 13 -0.07 -3.58 -8.71
CA ILE A 13 0.36 -2.24 -9.12
C ILE A 13 1.75 -2.27 -9.75
N GLY A 14 2.65 -3.11 -9.21
CA GLY A 14 3.95 -3.36 -9.82
C GLY A 14 3.81 -3.84 -11.27
N GLU A 15 2.93 -4.81 -11.53
CA GLU A 15 2.63 -5.26 -12.90
C GLU A 15 1.96 -4.15 -13.73
N PHE A 16 0.97 -3.46 -13.19
CA PHE A 16 0.28 -2.37 -13.89
C PHE A 16 1.24 -1.27 -14.37
N ASN A 17 2.16 -0.85 -13.51
CA ASN A 17 3.16 0.18 -13.83
C ASN A 17 4.18 -0.31 -14.87
N GLN A 18 4.59 -1.58 -14.80
CA GLN A 18 5.50 -2.18 -15.79
C GLN A 18 4.86 -2.27 -17.18
N HIS A 19 3.55 -2.55 -17.26
CA HIS A 19 2.80 -2.71 -18.52
C HIS A 19 2.07 -1.43 -18.96
N GLN A 20 2.62 -0.25 -18.66
CA GLN A 20 2.10 1.06 -19.09
C GLN A 20 0.60 1.29 -18.77
N GLY A 21 0.15 0.82 -17.61
CA GLY A 21 -1.22 1.00 -17.16
C GLY A 21 -2.21 0.00 -17.73
N SER A 22 -1.75 -1.17 -18.19
CA SER A 22 -2.63 -2.28 -18.59
C SER A 22 -2.32 -3.56 -17.81
N LEU A 23 -3.32 -4.10 -17.11
CA LEU A 23 -3.26 -5.46 -16.58
C LEU A 23 -3.63 -6.46 -17.66
N ASN A 24 -2.65 -6.85 -18.47
CA ASN A 24 -2.86 -7.90 -19.46
C ASN A 24 -3.02 -9.26 -18.75
N ASN A 25 -3.96 -10.08 -19.24
CA ASN A 25 -4.19 -11.44 -18.76
C ASN A 25 -4.51 -11.57 -17.25
N ILE A 26 -5.52 -10.84 -16.77
CA ILE A 26 -6.05 -10.94 -15.39
C ILE A 26 -6.24 -12.40 -14.93
N ASN A 27 -6.74 -13.28 -15.82
CA ASN A 27 -6.91 -14.71 -15.52
C ASN A 27 -5.57 -15.41 -15.23
N ALA A 28 -4.51 -15.11 -15.98
CA ALA A 28 -3.19 -15.70 -15.76
C ALA A 28 -2.56 -15.16 -14.47
N LEU A 29 -2.70 -13.87 -14.18
CA LEU A 29 -2.25 -13.25 -12.91
C LEU A 29 -2.95 -13.89 -11.72
N SER A 30 -4.28 -14.05 -11.79
CA SER A 30 -5.08 -14.71 -10.75
C SER A 30 -4.63 -16.15 -10.52
N GLN A 31 -4.47 -16.94 -11.60
CA GLN A 31 -3.96 -18.31 -11.49
C GLN A 31 -2.55 -18.39 -10.88
N GLY A 32 -1.67 -17.45 -11.23
CA GLY A 32 -0.34 -17.35 -10.63
C GLY A 32 -0.40 -17.08 -9.13
N LEU A 33 -1.25 -16.15 -8.70
CA LEU A 33 -1.47 -15.83 -7.28
C LEU A 33 -2.08 -17.00 -6.51
N VAL A 34 -3.04 -17.73 -7.09
CA VAL A 34 -3.56 -18.98 -6.50
C VAL A 34 -2.45 -20.01 -6.34
N GLY A 35 -1.57 -20.15 -7.34
CA GLY A 35 -0.41 -21.04 -7.28
C GLY A 35 0.60 -20.67 -6.19
N LEU A 36 0.68 -19.40 -5.79
CA LEU A 36 1.46 -18.90 -4.66
C LEU A 36 0.75 -19.06 -3.30
N GLY A 37 -0.47 -19.61 -3.29
CA GLY A 37 -1.23 -19.91 -2.08
C GLY A 37 -2.15 -18.79 -1.61
N TYR A 38 -2.42 -17.76 -2.42
CA TYR A 38 -3.45 -16.76 -2.12
C TYR A 38 -4.85 -17.31 -2.39
N THR A 39 -5.80 -16.93 -1.54
CA THR A 39 -7.20 -17.31 -1.71
C THR A 39 -7.88 -16.45 -2.78
N GLU A 40 -8.90 -16.99 -3.44
CA GLU A 40 -9.70 -16.23 -4.41
C GLU A 40 -10.29 -14.96 -3.78
N ASN A 41 -10.68 -15.01 -2.51
CA ASN A 41 -11.21 -13.85 -1.80
C ASN A 41 -10.17 -12.73 -1.64
N GLU A 42 -8.93 -13.06 -1.26
CA GLU A 42 -7.84 -12.08 -1.15
C GLU A 42 -7.54 -11.44 -2.51
N ILE A 43 -7.48 -12.27 -3.56
CA ILE A 43 -7.22 -11.82 -4.94
C ILE A 43 -8.34 -10.89 -5.43
N ASN A 44 -9.61 -11.30 -5.28
CA ASN A 44 -10.76 -10.52 -5.72
C ASN A 44 -10.89 -9.20 -4.95
N THR A 45 -10.55 -9.20 -3.65
CA THR A 45 -10.54 -7.98 -2.83
C THR A 45 -9.51 -6.99 -3.36
N ALA A 46 -8.29 -7.45 -3.65
CA ALA A 46 -7.23 -6.61 -4.21
C ALA A 46 -7.59 -6.05 -5.60
N PHE A 47 -8.18 -6.87 -6.49
CA PHE A 47 -8.64 -6.37 -7.79
C PHE A 47 -9.75 -5.33 -7.67
N SER A 48 -10.72 -5.56 -6.77
CA SER A 48 -11.82 -4.62 -6.53
C SER A 48 -11.31 -3.28 -6.02
N TRP A 49 -10.37 -3.33 -5.07
CA TRP A 49 -9.69 -2.15 -4.52
C TRP A 49 -8.95 -1.37 -5.62
N LEU A 50 -8.14 -2.05 -6.43
CA LEU A 50 -7.40 -1.40 -7.52
C LEU A 50 -8.33 -0.75 -8.55
N ALA A 51 -9.43 -1.43 -8.91
CA ALA A 51 -10.42 -0.89 -9.84
C ALA A 51 -11.08 0.37 -9.30
N GLU A 52 -11.43 0.42 -8.02
CA GLU A 52 -12.04 1.59 -7.40
C GLU A 52 -11.06 2.77 -7.36
N ARG A 53 -9.80 2.52 -7.00
CA ARG A 53 -8.75 3.55 -7.03
C ARG A 53 -8.51 4.13 -8.43
N LEU A 54 -8.53 3.29 -9.48
CA LEU A 54 -8.38 3.77 -10.87
C LEU A 54 -9.58 4.61 -11.31
N ARG A 55 -10.80 4.28 -10.86
CA ARG A 55 -11.99 5.10 -11.09
C ARG A 55 -11.90 6.45 -10.39
N ALA A 56 -11.49 6.47 -9.13
CA ALA A 56 -11.33 7.70 -8.35
C ALA A 56 -10.32 8.67 -9.02
N GLN A 57 -9.19 8.15 -9.52
CA GLN A 57 -8.22 8.95 -10.26
C GLN A 57 -8.78 9.52 -11.57
N THR A 58 -9.60 8.75 -12.29
CA THR A 58 -10.23 9.23 -13.53
C THR A 58 -11.24 10.35 -13.27
N THR A 59 -12.00 10.26 -12.17
CA THR A 59 -12.97 11.29 -11.76
C THR A 59 -12.27 12.57 -11.28
N ALA A 60 -11.15 12.44 -10.55
CA ALA A 60 -10.39 13.58 -10.02
C ALA A 60 -9.84 14.52 -11.13
N ILE A 61 -9.48 13.97 -12.30
CA ILE A 61 -8.99 14.74 -13.47
C ILE A 61 -10.05 15.73 -14.02
N SER A 62 -11.32 15.58 -13.64
CA SER A 62 -12.42 16.47 -14.08
C SER A 62 -12.60 17.73 -13.22
N SER A 63 -11.82 17.85 -12.14
CA SER A 63 -11.86 18.95 -11.17
C SER A 63 -10.47 19.60 -11.12
N ASP A 64 -10.39 20.88 -11.45
CA ASP A 64 -9.18 21.71 -11.55
C ASP A 64 -8.51 22.01 -10.20
N GLU A 65 -8.41 21.03 -9.30
CA GLU A 65 -7.71 21.14 -8.01
C GLU A 65 -6.57 20.13 -7.94
N GLY A 66 -5.80 20.04 -9.02
CA GLY A 66 -4.57 19.27 -9.10
C GLY A 66 -3.46 19.89 -8.27
N MET A 67 -3.52 19.75 -6.93
CA MET A 67 -2.27 19.63 -6.19
C MET A 67 -1.64 18.32 -6.63
N ASP A 68 -0.59 18.43 -7.44
CA ASP A 68 0.33 17.36 -7.76
C ASP A 68 0.90 16.84 -6.43
N GLU A 69 0.22 15.87 -5.79
CA GLU A 69 0.68 15.18 -4.57
C GLU A 69 1.92 14.32 -4.82
N ARG A 70 2.55 14.46 -5.99
CA ARG A 70 3.99 14.32 -6.13
C ARG A 70 4.66 15.43 -5.31
N THR A 71 4.54 15.37 -3.99
CA THR A 71 5.45 16.09 -3.12
C THR A 71 6.82 15.47 -3.39
N TYR A 72 7.64 16.14 -4.21
CA TYR A 72 8.93 15.68 -4.75
C TYR A 72 10.03 15.53 -3.68
N GLY A 73 9.67 15.20 -2.44
CA GLY A 73 10.58 15.06 -1.32
C GLY A 73 10.42 13.70 -0.66
N HIS A 74 11.55 13.02 -0.42
CA HIS A 74 11.56 11.81 0.40
C HIS A 74 11.47 12.21 1.88
N ARG A 75 10.53 11.61 2.63
CA ARG A 75 10.38 11.82 4.08
C ARG A 75 11.63 11.32 4.80
N MET A 76 12.44 12.21 5.37
CA MET A 76 13.60 11.81 6.18
C MET A 76 13.19 11.43 7.59
N LEU A 77 13.62 10.26 8.08
CA LEU A 77 13.34 9.83 9.45
C LEU A 77 14.08 10.67 10.50
N HIS A 78 13.39 11.00 11.59
CA HIS A 78 13.98 11.55 12.80
C HIS A 78 14.81 10.47 13.52
N ASP A 79 15.80 10.87 14.34
CA ASP A 79 16.73 9.93 14.97
C ASP A 79 16.04 8.86 15.82
N VAL A 80 14.96 9.23 16.52
CA VAL A 80 14.17 8.28 17.31
C VAL A 80 13.45 7.26 16.42
N GLU A 81 12.90 7.68 15.29
CA GLU A 81 12.25 6.79 14.32
C GLU A 81 13.28 5.81 13.73
N ARG A 82 14.50 6.29 13.44
CA ARG A 82 15.61 5.44 12.94
C ARG A 82 16.09 4.40 13.94
N LEU A 83 15.94 4.65 15.24
CA LEU A 83 16.30 3.70 16.29
C LEU A 83 15.27 2.58 16.44
N ILE A 84 14.02 2.82 16.02
CA ILE A 84 12.90 1.90 16.20
C ILE A 84 12.61 1.13 14.92
N LEU A 85 12.61 1.81 13.77
CA LEU A 85 12.33 1.20 12.47
C LEU A 85 13.58 0.52 11.92
N THR A 86 13.46 -0.76 11.59
CA THR A 86 14.50 -1.44 10.82
C THR A 86 14.62 -0.85 9.41
N PRO A 87 15.79 -0.95 8.75
CA PRO A 87 15.92 -0.48 7.36
C PRO A 87 14.95 -1.14 6.39
N LYS A 88 14.60 -2.42 6.61
CA LYS A 88 13.60 -3.14 5.81
C LYS A 88 12.19 -2.59 6.01
N ALA A 89 11.80 -2.33 7.26
CA ALA A 89 10.52 -1.72 7.61
C ALA A 89 10.32 -0.37 6.90
N TYR A 90 11.33 0.50 6.97
CA TYR A 90 11.29 1.80 6.31
C TYR A 90 11.36 1.69 4.77
N GLY A 91 12.15 0.76 4.25
CA GLY A 91 12.19 0.48 2.80
C GLY A 91 10.82 0.03 2.25
N TYR A 92 10.07 -0.75 3.03
CA TYR A 92 8.72 -1.15 2.65
C TYR A 92 7.74 0.04 2.65
N LEU A 93 7.82 0.98 3.61
CA LEU A 93 7.03 2.22 3.57
C LEU A 93 7.32 3.05 2.33
N ILE A 94 8.60 3.18 1.95
CA ILE A 94 8.98 3.87 0.71
C ILE A 94 8.35 3.16 -0.50
N GLN A 95 8.43 1.83 -0.57
CA GLN A 95 7.81 1.07 -1.66
C GLN A 95 6.31 1.34 -1.77
N LEU A 96 5.58 1.32 -0.65
CA LEU A 96 4.14 1.63 -0.64
C LEU A 96 3.85 3.04 -1.14
N LYS A 97 4.65 4.03 -0.71
CA LYS A 97 4.51 5.43 -1.12
C LYS A 97 4.81 5.62 -2.62
N GLU A 98 5.85 4.99 -3.15
CA GLU A 98 6.23 5.07 -4.57
C GLU A 98 5.21 4.37 -5.48
N LEU A 99 4.58 3.28 -5.01
CA LEU A 99 3.43 2.66 -5.69
C LEU A 99 2.13 3.49 -5.54
N GLY A 100 2.18 4.59 -4.78
CA GLY A 100 1.04 5.42 -4.40
C GLY A 100 -0.03 4.68 -3.60
N LEU A 101 0.30 3.51 -3.05
CA LEU A 101 -0.62 2.74 -2.20
C LEU A 101 -0.98 3.50 -0.93
N ILE A 102 -0.02 4.26 -0.41
CA ILE A 102 -0.25 5.18 0.69
C ILE A 102 0.16 6.59 0.28
N ASP A 103 -0.59 7.57 0.77
CA ASP A 103 -0.21 8.98 0.69
C ASP A 103 0.78 9.36 1.82
N THR A 104 1.13 10.65 1.88
CA THR A 104 2.08 11.13 2.90
C THR A 104 1.47 11.09 4.29
N PHE A 105 0.18 11.39 4.45
CA PHE A 105 -0.50 11.37 5.73
C PHE A 105 -0.64 9.95 6.28
N GLN A 106 -0.97 8.99 5.42
CA GLN A 106 -1.01 7.57 5.75
C GLN A 106 0.37 7.05 6.13
N MET A 107 1.44 7.48 5.44
CA MET A 107 2.81 7.13 5.83
C MET A 107 3.16 7.63 7.24
N GLU A 108 2.83 8.88 7.58
CA GLU A 108 3.03 9.41 8.93
C GLU A 108 2.20 8.64 9.96
N ALA A 109 0.93 8.33 9.66
CA ALA A 109 0.07 7.56 10.57
C ALA A 109 0.64 6.16 10.87
N VAL A 110 1.24 5.50 9.88
CA VAL A 110 1.91 4.21 10.10
C VAL A 110 3.15 4.37 10.98
N ILE A 111 3.97 5.39 10.74
CA ILE A 111 5.17 5.68 11.56
C ILE A 111 4.77 5.99 13.00
N GLU A 112 3.76 6.83 13.21
CA GLU A 112 3.24 7.15 14.55
C GLU A 112 2.77 5.90 15.29
N ARG A 113 1.98 5.03 14.63
CA ARG A 113 1.52 3.76 15.22
C ARG A 113 2.70 2.83 15.54
N ALA A 114 3.71 2.76 14.68
CA ALA A 114 4.92 1.98 14.91
C ALA A 114 5.70 2.48 16.15
N MET A 115 5.78 3.80 16.34
CA MET A 115 6.40 4.40 17.52
C MET A 115 5.62 4.06 18.80
N LEU A 116 4.29 4.02 18.73
CA LEU A 116 3.41 3.66 19.85
C LEU A 116 3.48 2.18 20.26
N MET A 117 3.93 1.28 19.37
CA MET A 117 4.14 -0.12 19.73
C MET A 117 5.18 -0.30 20.84
N GLY A 118 6.06 0.70 21.06
CA GLY A 118 7.08 0.67 22.10
C GLY A 118 8.17 -0.38 21.91
N SER A 119 8.16 -1.10 20.77
CA SER A 119 9.20 -2.05 20.38
C SER A 119 10.45 -1.30 19.90
N LYS A 120 11.63 -1.83 20.20
CA LYS A 120 12.91 -1.26 19.76
C LYS A 120 13.33 -1.70 18.34
N ASN A 121 12.59 -2.61 17.72
CA ASN A 121 12.90 -3.15 16.39
C ASN A 121 11.61 -3.48 15.65
N VAL A 122 10.95 -2.46 15.13
CA VAL A 122 9.79 -2.62 14.26
C VAL A 122 10.28 -3.18 12.91
N THR A 123 9.76 -4.35 12.58
CA THR A 123 10.12 -5.14 11.41
C THR A 123 9.27 -4.79 10.20
N GLU A 124 9.64 -5.34 9.04
CA GLU A 124 8.83 -5.23 7.82
C GLU A 124 7.44 -5.85 8.00
N GLU A 125 7.33 -6.97 8.71
CA GLU A 125 6.06 -7.64 9.01
C GLU A 125 5.15 -6.74 9.87
N ASP A 126 5.71 -6.07 10.88
CA ASP A 126 4.97 -5.11 11.70
C ASP A 126 4.42 -3.95 10.86
N ILE A 127 5.23 -3.41 9.93
CA ILE A 127 4.79 -2.36 9.02
C ILE A 127 3.73 -2.86 8.05
N LYS A 128 3.84 -4.09 7.52
CA LYS A 128 2.78 -4.66 6.67
C LYS A 128 1.44 -4.69 7.38
N ALA A 129 1.42 -5.13 8.64
CA ALA A 129 0.23 -5.14 9.47
C ALA A 129 -0.33 -3.72 9.66
N LEU A 130 0.49 -2.78 10.13
CA LEU A 130 0.07 -1.40 10.38
C LEU A 130 -0.39 -0.67 9.11
N ALA A 131 0.37 -0.78 8.02
CA ALA A 131 0.04 -0.15 6.75
C ALA A 131 -1.25 -0.72 6.15
N SER A 132 -1.46 -2.05 6.26
CA SER A 132 -2.72 -2.65 5.83
C SER A 132 -3.90 -2.10 6.63
N SER A 133 -3.77 -1.98 7.96
CA SER A 133 -4.81 -1.39 8.80
C SER A 133 -5.12 0.05 8.39
N VAL A 134 -4.11 0.90 8.22
CA VAL A 134 -4.30 2.31 7.83
C VAL A 134 -4.96 2.42 6.45
N LEU A 135 -4.51 1.62 5.48
CA LEU A 135 -5.02 1.64 4.10
C LEU A 135 -6.52 1.31 4.06
N PHE A 136 -6.94 0.25 4.73
CA PHE A 136 -8.33 -0.21 4.69
C PHE A 136 -9.27 0.56 5.63
N GLU A 137 -8.73 1.22 6.67
CA GLU A 137 -9.50 2.11 7.55
C GLU A 137 -9.92 3.39 6.83
N SER A 138 -9.03 3.97 6.00
CA SER A 138 -9.35 5.17 5.21
C SER A 138 -10.39 4.94 4.09
N GLU A 139 -10.54 3.70 3.61
CA GLU A 139 -11.50 3.37 2.54
C GLU A 139 -12.86 2.88 3.04
N GLY A 140 -13.12 2.95 4.36
CA GLY A 140 -14.38 2.49 4.94
C GLY A 140 -14.56 0.96 4.91
N MET A 141 -13.49 0.23 4.57
CA MET A 141 -13.41 -1.23 4.65
C MET A 141 -13.00 -1.63 6.08
N ALA A 142 -13.75 -1.13 7.08
CA ALA A 142 -13.53 -1.48 8.47
C ALA A 142 -13.88 -2.96 8.72
N PRO A 143 -13.11 -3.68 9.56
CA PRO A 143 -13.52 -5.01 10.00
C PRO A 143 -14.83 -4.90 10.79
N ALA A 144 -15.81 -5.74 10.44
CA ALA A 144 -16.97 -6.01 11.28
C ALA A 144 -16.56 -6.78 12.55
#